data_AF-A0A418IS28-F1
#
_entry.id   AF-A0A418IS28-F1
#
_cell.length_a   1.000
_cell.length_b   1.000
_cell.length_c   1.000
_cell.angle_alpha   90.00
_cell.angle_beta   90.00
_cell.angle_gamma   90.00
#
_symmetry.space_group_name_H-M   'P 1'
#
loop_
_entity.id
_entity.type
_entity.pdbx_description
1 polymer ?
#
loop_
_entity_poly.entity_id
_entity_poly.type
_entity_poly.pdbx_seq_one_letter_code
_entity_poly.pdbx_strand_id
1 'polypeptide(L)' 'MNGYLLIFFLGGPIILAIGNLVLGPVFNKKIPFNIQFRSFIVGTMVYLLGAIALYYLVLQDRF' A
#
# COMPACT_ATOMS: atom_id res chain seq x y z
N MET A 1 8.66 -17.25 9.86
CA MET A 1 9.02 -16.19 8.90
C MET A 1 7.88 -15.69 8.02
N ASN A 2 7.02 -16.56 7.45
CA ASN A 2 5.99 -16.13 6.49
C ASN A 2 5.03 -15.01 6.96
N GLY A 3 4.70 -14.94 8.26
CA GLY A 3 3.85 -13.88 8.80
C GLY A 3 4.46 -12.48 8.69
N TYR A 4 5.78 -12.33 8.88
CA TYR A 4 6.46 -11.03 8.77
C TYR A 4 6.53 -10.54 7.33
N LEU A 5 6.77 -11.44 6.38
CA LEU A 5 6.72 -11.12 4.94
C LEU A 5 5.31 -10.71 4.53
N LEU A 6 4.28 -11.42 5.00
CA LEU A 6 2.88 -11.03 4.78
C LEU A 6 2.59 -9.62 5.28
N ILE A 7 3.00 -9.29 6.52
CA ILE A 7 2.81 -7.95 7.08
C ILE A 7 3.61 -6.91 6.30
N PHE A 8 4.81 -7.23 5.83
CA PHE A 8 5.63 -6.32 5.02
C PHE A 8 4.95 -5.97 3.69
N PHE A 9 4.41 -6.96 2.98
CA PHE A 9 3.73 -6.72 1.70
C PHE A 9 2.33 -6.13 1.87
N LEU A 10 1.59 -6.49 2.93
CA LEU A 10 0.19 -6.06 3.13
C LEU A 10 0.05 -4.80 3.98
N GLY A 11 1.00 -4.49 4.86
CA GLY A 11 0.92 -3.37 5.79
C GLY A 11 0.79 -2.02 5.07
N GLY A 12 1.65 -1.76 4.08
CA GLY A 12 1.56 -0.56 3.25
C GLY A 12 0.21 -0.44 2.53
N PRO A 13 -0.24 -1.45 1.76
CA PRO A 13 -1.55 -1.44 1.11
C PRO A 13 -2.72 -1.22 2.07
N ILE A 14 -2.69 -1.79 3.27
CA ILE A 14 -3.75 -1.58 4.28
C ILE A 14 -3.79 -0.11 4.72
N ILE A 15 -2.62 0.49 5.02
CA ILE A 15 -2.54 1.91 5.40
C ILE A 15 -3.02 2.81 4.26
N LEU A 16 -2.59 2.51 3.02
CA LEU A 16 -3.01 3.24 1.83
C LEU A 16 -4.51 3.13 1.57
N ALA A 17 -5.10 1.96 1.80
CA ALA A 17 -6.54 1.73 1.68
C ALA A 17 -7.31 2.57 2.70
N ILE A 18 -6.89 2.57 3.96
CA ILE A 18 -7.53 3.39 5.00
C ILE A 18 -7.42 4.88 4.64
N GLY A 19 -6.24 5.35 4.27
CA GLY A 19 -6.01 6.75 3.93
C GLY A 19 -6.83 7.23 2.73
N ASN A 20 -6.80 6.49 1.61
CA ASN A 20 -7.43 6.93 0.37
C ASN A 20 -8.92 6.53 0.28
N LEU A 21 -9.32 5.35 0.77
CA LEU A 21 -10.69 4.86 0.58
C LEU A 21 -11.63 5.18 1.75
N VAL A 22 -11.08 5.45 2.95
CA VAL A 22 -11.88 5.75 4.14
C VAL A 22 -11.67 7.21 4.57
N LEU A 23 -10.46 7.57 4.99
CA LEU A 23 -10.19 8.88 5.57
C LEU A 23 -10.35 9.99 4.51
N GLY A 24 -9.82 9.81 3.31
CA GLY A 24 -9.93 10.78 2.21
C GLY A 24 -11.37 11.20 1.91
N PRO A 25 -12.29 10.25 1.63
CA PRO A 25 -13.70 10.53 1.39
C PRO A 25 -14.43 11.11 2.62
N VAL A 26 -14.09 10.64 3.82
CA VAL A 26 -14.71 11.12 5.07
C VAL A 26 -14.35 12.58 5.35
N PHE A 27 -13.09 12.96 5.21
CA PHE A 27 -12.61 14.31 5.51
C PHE A 27 -12.75 15.28 4.34
N ASN A 28 -12.73 14.82 3.09
CA ASN A 28 -12.79 15.67 1.91
C ASN A 28 -13.82 15.19 0.89
N LYS A 29 -15.08 15.54 1.14
CA LYS A 29 -16.24 15.22 0.28
C LYS A 29 -16.21 15.89 -1.10
N LYS A 30 -15.31 16.86 -1.33
CA LYS A 30 -15.19 17.54 -2.65
C LYS A 30 -14.46 16.67 -3.67
N ILE A 31 -13.60 15.76 -3.22
CA ILE A 31 -12.85 14.89 -4.11
C ILE A 31 -13.70 13.67 -4.46
N PRO A 32 -13.99 13.41 -5.74
CA PRO A 32 -14.77 12.25 -6.15
C PRO A 32 -14.02 10.95 -5.81
N PHE A 33 -14.77 9.94 -5.38
CA PHE A 33 -14.24 8.65 -4.94
C PHE A 33 -13.35 7.97 -6.00
N ASN A 34 -13.63 8.15 -7.30
CA ASN A 34 -12.81 7.59 -8.37
C ASN A 34 -11.35 8.12 -8.34
N ILE A 35 -11.14 9.38 -7.97
CA ILE A 35 -9.78 9.94 -7.84
C ILE A 35 -9.06 9.31 -6.64
N GLN A 36 -9.77 9.17 -5.52
CA GLN A 36 -9.25 8.50 -4.32
C GLN A 36 -8.91 7.03 -4.59
N PHE A 37 -9.76 6.33 -5.34
CA PHE A 37 -9.53 4.94 -5.75
C PHE A 37 -8.32 4.82 -6.68
N ARG A 38 -8.17 5.73 -7.65
CA ARG A 38 -6.96 5.78 -8.49
C ARG A 38 -5.69 6.05 -7.69
N SER A 39 -5.76 6.98 -6.72
CA SER A 39 -4.65 7.25 -5.79
C SER A 39 -4.27 6.01 -5.00
N PHE A 40 -5.25 5.27 -4.47
CA PHE A 40 -5.02 3.99 -3.80
C PHE A 40 -4.32 2.97 -4.71
N ILE A 41 -4.81 2.77 -5.95
CA ILE A 41 -4.22 1.81 -6.88
C ILE A 41 -2.78 2.19 -7.22
N VAL A 42 -2.52 3.43 -7.62
CA VAL A 42 -1.17 3.88 -7.98
C VAL A 42 -0.22 3.80 -6.79
N GLY A 43 -0.65 4.29 -5.61
CA GLY A 43 0.16 4.22 -4.40
C GLY A 43 0.49 2.77 -4.01
N THR A 44 -0.47 1.87 -4.12
CA THR A 44 -0.27 0.44 -3.83
C THR A 44 0.68 -0.21 -4.83
N MET A 45 0.55 0.09 -6.13
CA MET A 45 1.48 -0.43 -7.13
C MET A 45 2.91 0.04 -6.89
N VAL A 46 3.11 1.34 -6.60
CA VAL A 46 4.43 1.90 -6.28
C VAL A 46 5.02 1.24 -5.03
N TYR A 47 4.21 1.11 -3.97
CA TYR A 47 4.64 0.44 -2.74
C TYR A 47 5.06 -1.00 -3.00
N LEU A 48 4.24 -1.78 -3.73
CA LEU A 48 4.53 -3.19 -3.99
C LEU A 48 5.76 -3.38 -4.87
N LEU A 49 5.98 -2.51 -5.87
CA LEU A 49 7.21 -2.54 -6.67
C LEU A 49 8.44 -2.27 -5.81
N GLY A 50 8.38 -1.27 -4.92
CA GLY A 50 9.46 -0.99 -3.97
C GLY A 50 9.68 -2.14 -2.98
N ALA A 51 8.60 -2.72 -2.45
CA ALA A 51 8.66 -3.86 -1.54
C ALA A 51 9.27 -5.10 -2.21
N ILE A 52 8.91 -5.38 -3.47
CA ILE A 52 9.51 -6.45 -4.27
C ILE A 52 11.01 -6.20 -4.47
N ALA A 53 11.39 -4.99 -4.88
CA ALA A 53 12.79 -4.65 -5.07
C ALA A 53 13.60 -4.81 -3.77
N LEU A 54 13.09 -4.31 -2.64
CA LEU A 54 13.72 -4.48 -1.32
C LEU A 54 13.78 -5.95 -0.90
N TYR A 55 12.74 -6.73 -1.23
CA TYR A 55 12.73 -8.16 -0.94
C TYR A 55 13.89 -8.86 -1.64
N TYR A 56 13.99 -8.75 -2.96
CA TYR A 56 15.03 -9.43 -3.74
C TYR A 56 16.44 -8.89 -3.50
N LEU A 57 16.60 -7.58 -3.24
CA LEU A 57 17.93 -6.97 -3.10
C LEU A 57 18.50 -7.08 -1.68
N VAL A 58 17.65 -7.21 -0.65
CA VAL A 58 18.10 -7.05 0.74
C VAL A 58 17.55 -8.13 1.68
N LEU A 59 16.29 -8.52 1.51
CA LEU A 59 15.61 -9.38 2.49
C LEU A 59 15.61 -10.87 2.10
N GLN A 60 15.83 -11.23 0.83
CA GLN A 60 15.69 -12.62 0.37
C GLN A 60 16.59 -13.61 1.14
N ASP A 61 17.82 -13.22 1.46
CA ASP A 61 18.77 -14.07 2.20
C ASP A 61 18.63 -13.96 3.73
N ARG A 62 17.72 -13.10 4.21
CA ARG A 62 17.51 -12.80 5.63
C ARG A 62 16.26 -13.49 6.20
N PHE A 63 15.43 -14.10 5.36
CA PHE A 63 14.10 -14.63 5.72
C PHE A 63 13.87 -16.05 5.23
#